data_AF-A0A428W7J3-F1
#
_entry.id   AF-A0A428W7J3-F1
#
_cell.length_a   1.000
_cell.length_b   1.000
_cell.length_c   1.000
_cell.angle_alpha   90.00
_cell.angle_beta   90.00
_cell.angle_gamma   90.00
#
_symmetry.space_group_name_H-M   'P 1'
#
loop_
_entity.id
_entity.type
_entity.pdbx_description
1 polymer ?
#
loop_
_entity_poly.entity_id
_entity_poly.type
_entity_poly.pdbx_seq_one_letter_code
_entity_poly.pdbx_strand_id
1 'polypeptide(L)' 'TKPGRPAPGLDLVRSTAALGTGRPWFAIGGIDAGNLEQVLDAGARRVVVVRALTEAADPAAATADLARRLRERPL' A
#
# COMPACT_ATOMS: atom_id res chain seq x y z
N THR A 1 -2.70 11.22 6.33
CA THR A 1 -3.90 12.10 6.31
C THR A 1 -4.65 12.13 7.64
N LYS A 2 -4.13 11.60 8.77
CA LYS A 2 -4.79 11.71 10.10
C LYS A 2 -3.77 12.17 11.15
N PRO A 3 -3.75 13.47 11.52
CA PRO A 3 -2.86 14.01 12.55
C PRO A 3 -3.11 13.35 13.91
N GLY A 4 -2.05 13.16 14.72
CA GLY A 4 -2.16 12.72 16.12
C GLY A 4 -2.43 11.22 16.36
N ARG A 5 -2.51 10.40 15.30
CA ARG A 5 -2.63 8.94 15.44
C ARG A 5 -1.41 8.27 14.76
N PRO A 6 -0.49 7.65 15.52
CA PRO A 6 0.61 6.92 14.91
C PRO A 6 0.06 5.80 14.03
N ALA A 7 0.75 5.53 12.92
CA ALA A 7 0.38 4.40 12.08
C ALA A 7 0.57 3.10 12.87
N PRO A 8 -0.36 2.12 12.75
CA PRO A 8 -0.23 0.82 13.41
C PRO A 8 0.94 -0.02 12.88
N GLY A 9 1.62 0.44 11.82
CA GLY A 9 2.78 -0.21 11.25
C GLY A 9 2.44 -1.46 10.42
N LEU A 10 3.50 -2.16 10.01
CA LEU A 10 3.40 -3.34 9.14
C LEU A 10 2.89 -4.59 9.86
N ASP A 11 2.93 -4.64 11.19
CA ASP A 11 2.44 -5.80 11.95
C ASP A 11 0.94 -6.02 11.78
N LEU A 12 0.16 -4.94 11.62
CA LEU A 12 -1.26 -5.05 11.30
C LEU A 12 -1.49 -5.66 9.90
N VAL A 13 -0.62 -5.34 8.94
CA VAL A 13 -0.68 -5.90 7.59
C VAL A 13 -0.36 -7.38 7.63
N ARG A 14 0.72 -7.76 8.34
CA ARG A 14 1.13 -9.15 8.55
C ARG A 14 0.04 -9.98 9.24
N SER A 15 -0.53 -9.47 10.33
CA SER A 15 -1.58 -10.20 11.05
C SER A 15 -2.84 -10.37 10.22
N THR A 16 -3.21 -9.36 9.42
CA THR A 16 -4.35 -9.45 8.49
C THR A 16 -4.09 -10.47 7.38
N ALA A 17 -2.89 -10.49 6.80
CA ALA A 17 -2.50 -11.49 5.80
C ALA A 17 -2.55 -12.92 6.38
N ALA A 18 -2.12 -13.11 7.63
CA ALA A 18 -2.13 -14.40 8.32
C ALA A 18 -3.54 -14.96 8.59
N LEU A 19 -4.60 -14.14 8.48
CA LEU A 19 -5.98 -14.62 8.63
C LEU A 19 -6.40 -15.60 7.52
N GLY A 20 -5.67 -15.65 6.40
CA GLY A 20 -5.98 -16.57 5.28
C GLY A 20 -7.38 -16.39 4.71
N THR A 21 -7.99 -15.22 4.90
CA THR A 21 -9.38 -14.97 4.53
C THR A 21 -9.53 -14.84 3.01
N GLY A 22 -10.58 -15.45 2.45
CA GLY A 22 -10.95 -15.22 1.05
C GLY A 22 -11.56 -13.84 0.78
N ARG A 23 -11.86 -13.05 1.83
CA ARG A 23 -12.41 -11.70 1.67
C ARG A 23 -11.30 -10.73 1.25
N PRO A 24 -11.45 -10.00 0.13
CA PRO A 24 -10.48 -8.99 -0.26
C PRO A 24 -10.34 -7.89 0.79
N TRP A 25 -9.11 -7.43 1.01
CA TRP A 25 -8.78 -6.30 1.87
C TRP A 25 -7.70 -5.43 1.22
N PHE A 26 -7.55 -4.21 1.72
CA PHE A 26 -6.64 -3.20 1.17
C PHE A 26 -5.80 -2.60 2.29
N ALA A 27 -4.49 -2.52 2.09
CA ALA A 27 -3.62 -1.70 2.93
C ALA A 27 -3.79 -0.22 2.56
N ILE A 28 -3.93 0.66 3.55
CA ILE A 28 -4.12 2.10 3.33
C ILE A 28 -3.45 2.92 4.43
N GLY A 29 -2.94 4.08 4.05
CA GLY A 29 -2.45 5.11 4.96
C GLY A 29 -0.96 5.34 4.79
N GLY A 30 -0.60 6.45 4.13
CA GLY A 30 0.80 6.84 3.96
C GLY A 30 1.61 5.92 3.06
N ILE A 31 0.96 5.17 2.17
CA ILE A 31 1.64 4.31 1.18
C ILE A 31 2.13 5.19 0.02
N ASP A 32 3.37 4.99 -0.39
CA ASP A 32 4.05 5.66 -1.50
C ASP A 32 5.14 4.76 -2.11
N ALA A 33 5.90 5.27 -3.10
CA ALA A 33 6.92 4.50 -3.80
C ALA A 33 8.11 4.08 -2.91
N GLY A 34 8.33 4.76 -1.77
CA GLY A 34 9.40 4.47 -0.84
C GLY A 34 9.09 3.33 0.13
N ASN A 35 7.80 3.04 0.37
CA ASN A 35 7.39 1.97 1.30
C ASN A 35 6.51 0.88 0.67
N LEU A 36 6.15 1.01 -0.61
CA LEU A 36 5.29 0.03 -1.29
C LEU A 36 5.79 -1.41 -1.12
N GLU A 37 7.07 -1.68 -1.37
CA GLU A 37 7.61 -3.04 -1.28
C GLU A 37 7.45 -3.63 0.12
N GLN A 38 7.66 -2.84 1.18
CA GLN A 38 7.50 -3.30 2.56
C GLN A 38 6.05 -3.71 2.87
N VAL A 39 5.08 -3.01 2.29
CA VAL A 39 3.66 -3.31 2.43
C VAL A 39 3.31 -4.60 1.68
N LEU A 40 3.90 -4.82 0.50
CA LEU A 40 3.70 -6.04 -0.29
C LEU A 40 4.40 -7.26 0.35
N ASP A 41 5.61 -7.08 0.87
CA ASP A 41 6.36 -8.07 1.66
C ASP A 41 5.60 -8.46 2.94
N ALA A 42 4.89 -7.52 3.55
CA ALA A 42 4.02 -7.78 4.69
C ALA A 42 2.74 -8.57 4.34
N GLY A 43 2.52 -8.90 3.06
CA GLY A 43 1.43 -9.76 2.60
C GLY A 43 0.25 -9.02 1.96
N ALA A 44 0.31 -7.69 1.82
CA ALA A 44 -0.71 -6.98 1.07
C ALA A 44 -0.66 -7.36 -0.42
N ARG A 45 -1.83 -7.41 -1.04
CA ARG A 45 -2.00 -7.59 -2.51
C ARG A 45 -2.77 -6.45 -3.15
N ARG A 46 -3.32 -5.54 -2.35
CA ARG A 46 -4.10 -4.39 -2.79
C ARG A 46 -3.77 -3.23 -1.86
N VAL A 47 -3.56 -2.05 -2.45
CA VAL A 47 -3.21 -0.84 -1.70
C VAL A 47 -4.09 0.32 -2.13
N VAL A 48 -4.27 1.28 -1.23
CA VAL A 48 -4.88 2.57 -1.53
C VAL A 48 -3.85 3.66 -1.30
N VAL A 49 -3.62 4.44 -2.36
CA VAL A 49 -2.65 5.53 -2.40
C VAL A 49 -3.41 6.83 -2.62
N VAL A 50 -3.08 7.87 -1.85
CA VAL A 50 -3.75 9.19 -1.94
C VAL A 50 -2.72 10.28 -2.23
N ARG A 51 -2.04 10.80 -1.19
CA ARG A 51 -1.15 11.96 -1.32
C ARG A 51 0.01 11.74 -2.29
N ALA A 52 0.58 10.54 -2.33
CA ALA A 52 1.64 10.21 -3.28
C ALA A 52 1.19 10.27 -4.75
N LEU A 53 -0.11 10.29 -5.03
CA LEU A 53 -0.65 10.54 -6.37
C LEU A 53 -1.19 11.97 -6.49
N THR A 54 -2.00 12.44 -5.54
CA THR A 54 -2.68 13.75 -5.62
C THR A 54 -1.75 14.94 -5.44
N GLU A 55 -0.58 14.75 -4.82
CA GLU A 55 0.43 15.78 -4.59
C GLU A 55 1.70 15.55 -5.44
N ALA A 56 1.70 14.54 -6.33
CA ALA A 56 2.81 14.30 -7.23
C ALA A 56 2.92 15.42 -8.28
N ALA A 57 4.16 15.78 -8.64
CA ALA A 57 4.40 16.70 -9.75
C ALA A 57 3.86 16.16 -11.09
N ASP A 58 3.91 14.83 -11.25
CA ASP A 58 3.28 14.10 -12.36
C ASP A 58 2.47 12.91 -11.81
N PRO A 59 1.16 13.09 -11.57
CA PRO A 59 0.29 12.02 -11.08
C PRO A 59 0.19 10.81 -12.02
N ALA A 60 0.31 11.03 -13.33
CA ALA A 60 0.22 9.95 -14.31
C ALA A 60 1.45 9.05 -14.21
N ALA A 61 2.66 9.64 -14.19
CA ALA A 61 3.91 8.90 -14.01
C ALA A 61 3.95 8.17 -12.65
N ALA A 62 3.55 8.84 -11.56
CA ALA A 62 3.50 8.23 -10.23
C ALA A 62 2.53 7.04 -10.17
N THR A 63 1.36 7.17 -10.79
CA THR A 63 0.38 6.08 -10.89
C THR A 63 0.93 4.91 -11.70
N ALA A 64 1.55 5.18 -12.86
CA ALA A 64 2.08 4.15 -13.72
C ALA A 64 3.18 3.34 -13.03
N ASP A 65 4.10 3.98 -12.30
CA ASP A 65 5.16 3.30 -11.57
C ASP A 65 4.60 2.41 -10.45
N LEU A 66 3.73 2.94 -9.60
CA LEU A 66 3.12 2.16 -8.51
C LEU A 66 2.29 0.99 -9.04
N ALA A 67 1.51 1.20 -10.10
CA ALA A 67 0.70 0.15 -10.72
C ALA A 67 1.56 -0.95 -11.37
N ARG A 68 2.69 -0.59 -11.99
CA ARG A 68 3.65 -1.55 -12.56
C ARG A 68 4.21 -2.45 -11.45
N ARG A 69 4.76 -1.87 -10.38
CA ARG A 69 5.32 -2.62 -9.23
C ARG A 69 4.29 -3.54 -8.59
N LEU A 70 3.04 -3.09 -8.44
CA LEU A 70 1.94 -3.91 -7.91
C LEU A 70 1.65 -5.13 -8.78
N ARG A 71 1.70 -5.01 -10.11
CA ARG A 71 1.42 -6.11 -11.06
C ARG A 71 2.58 -7.09 -11.18
N GLU A 72 3.81 -6.65 -10.90
CA GLU A 72 5.00 -7.51 -10.90
C GLU A 72 5.02 -8.48 -9.72
N ARG A 73 4.23 -8.22 -8.67
CA ARG A 73 4.09 -9.15 -7.55
C ARG A 73 3.06 -10.24 -7.89
N PRO A 74 3.45 -11.52 -7.92
CA PRO A 74 2.51 -12.62 -8.11
C PRO A 74 1.51 -12.69 -6.95
N LEU A 75 0.29 -13.16 -7.24
CA LEU A 75 -0.77 -13.36 -6.25
C LEU A 75 -0.37 -14.42 -5.21
#